data_AF-A0A972SE24-F1
#
_entry.id   AF-A0A972SE24-F1
#
_cell.length_a   1.000
_cell.length_b   1.000
_cell.length_c   1.000
_cell.angle_alpha   90.00
_cell.angle_beta   90.00
_cell.angle_gamma   90.00
#
_symmetry.space_group_name_H-M   'P 1'
#
loop_
_entity.id
_entity.type
_entity.pdbx_description
1 polymer ?
#
loop_
_entity_poly.entity_id
_entity_poly.type
_entity_poly.pdbx_seq_one_letter_code
_entity_poly.pdbx_strand_id
1 'polypeptide(L)'
;MLSDLFKGMTINFIFSPFLGTEGLNYFGAVFVFALSMVYIWMSRRRRELREAQEAANAVPPAPSWKRWAIAGGLVVLLLALPLILGSYLSHVLNMVGLYIIMGLGLNIVVGYAGLLDLGYVAFFALGAYTMGLLTSTGPLGIAHWTFWQALPFSVLVALVAGILLGIPVLRMRGDYLAIVTLGFGEIIRVLALSNWLKPLIGGAQGILLIPKPPLPFGLEI
;
A
#
# COMPACT_ATOMS: atom_id res chain seq x y z
N MET A 1 46.05 15.95 27.81
CA MET A 1 45.00 16.86 28.31
C MET A 1 43.61 16.53 27.77
N LEU A 2 43.44 16.11 26.50
CA LEU A 2 42.16 15.56 26.00
C LEU A 2 42.00 14.04 26.25
N SER A 3 43.09 13.30 26.46
CA SER A 3 43.06 11.85 26.74
C SER A 3 42.49 11.49 28.13
N ASP A 4 42.60 12.37 29.12
CA ASP A 4 42.08 12.14 30.49
C ASP A 4 40.60 12.50 30.62
N LEU A 5 40.08 13.37 29.74
CA LEU A 5 38.67 13.73 29.67
C LEU A 5 37.79 12.57 29.14
N PHE A 6 38.34 11.73 28.27
CA PHE A 6 37.65 10.57 27.69
C PHE A 6 37.88 9.26 28.45
N LYS A 7 38.85 9.20 29.37
CA LYS A 7 39.14 7.99 30.15
C LYS A 7 38.08 7.69 31.22
N GLY A 8 37.42 8.72 31.76
CA GLY A 8 36.32 8.60 32.73
C GLY A 8 34.94 8.33 32.11
N MET A 9 34.79 8.49 30.80
CA MET A 9 33.54 8.25 30.06
C MET A 9 33.59 6.92 29.30
N THR A 10 34.29 5.94 29.85
CA THR A 10 34.46 4.61 29.27
C THR A 10 33.40 3.67 29.82
N ILE A 11 32.42 3.28 28.99
CA ILE A 11 31.50 2.11 29.10
C ILE A 11 30.61 2.06 30.37
N ASN A 12 31.17 2.27 31.57
CA ASN A 12 30.50 2.33 32.86
C ASN A 12 29.35 3.35 32.92
N PHE A 13 29.35 4.43 32.15
CA PHE A 13 28.22 5.38 32.16
C PHE A 13 26.95 4.83 31.49
N ILE A 14 27.10 3.88 30.55
CA ILE A 14 25.99 3.20 29.88
C ILE A 14 25.51 2.01 30.71
N PHE A 15 26.42 1.34 31.42
CA PHE A 15 26.12 0.14 32.21
C PHE A 15 25.86 0.39 33.70
N SER A 16 26.19 1.55 34.27
CA SER A 16 25.99 1.86 35.70
C SER A 16 24.53 1.82 36.19
N PRO A 17 23.49 2.07 35.37
CA PRO A 17 22.11 1.85 35.81
C PRO A 17 21.75 0.36 35.92
N PHE A 18 22.50 -0.53 35.26
CA PHE A 18 22.18 -1.95 35.10
C PHE A 18 23.11 -2.90 35.87
N LEU A 19 24.39 -2.54 36.00
CA LEU A 19 25.45 -3.33 36.67
C LEU A 19 26.10 -2.47 37.76
N GLY A 20 25.84 -2.82 39.02
CA GLY A 20 26.52 -2.24 40.18
C GLY A 20 27.86 -2.92 40.44
N THR A 21 28.66 -2.37 41.36
CA THR A 21 30.00 -2.90 41.71
C THR A 21 29.98 -4.30 42.35
N GLU A 22 28.80 -4.79 42.76
CA GLU A 22 28.62 -6.14 43.33
C GLU A 22 27.71 -7.06 42.48
N GLY A 23 27.39 -6.66 41.24
CA GLY A 23 26.58 -7.46 40.31
C GLY A 23 25.31 -6.75 39.82
N LEU A 24 24.29 -7.54 39.46
CA LEU A 24 23.09 -7.05 38.79
C LEU A 24 22.22 -6.22 39.75
N ASN A 25 21.97 -4.97 39.40
CA ASN A 25 21.18 -4.05 40.22
C ASN A 25 19.69 -4.47 40.18
N TYR A 26 18.88 -4.16 41.22
CA TYR A 26 17.46 -4.58 41.27
C TYR A 26 16.68 -4.16 40.00
N PHE A 27 16.93 -2.94 39.52
CA PHE A 27 16.39 -2.43 38.25
C PHE A 27 16.87 -3.22 37.02
N GLY A 28 18.13 -3.65 36.99
CA GLY A 28 18.67 -4.53 35.95
C GLY A 28 18.08 -5.93 35.99
N ALA A 29 17.84 -6.48 37.19
CA ALA A 29 17.20 -7.78 37.37
C ALA A 29 15.75 -7.77 36.87
N VAL A 30 14.97 -6.73 37.20
CA VAL A 30 13.60 -6.56 36.70
C VAL A 30 13.58 -6.37 35.17
N PHE A 31 14.55 -5.64 34.60
CA PHE A 31 14.64 -5.44 33.16
C PHE A 31 14.99 -6.72 32.40
N VAL A 32 15.94 -7.51 32.89
CA VAL A 32 16.29 -8.82 32.30
C VAL A 32 15.16 -9.82 32.50
N PHE A 33 14.47 -9.77 33.63
CA PHE A 33 13.29 -10.60 33.87
C PHE A 33 12.15 -10.22 32.90
N ALA A 34 11.87 -8.93 32.69
CA ALA A 34 10.88 -8.46 31.73
C ALA A 34 11.26 -8.83 30.29
N LEU A 35 12.52 -8.67 29.89
CA LEU A 35 13.02 -9.07 28.58
C LEU A 35 12.91 -10.58 28.37
N SER A 36 13.23 -11.39 29.39
CA SER A 36 13.10 -12.84 29.30
C SER A 36 11.63 -13.26 29.28
N MET A 37 10.73 -12.60 30.03
CA MET A 37 9.28 -12.81 29.96
C MET A 37 8.72 -12.45 28.60
N VAL A 38 9.15 -11.32 28.01
CA VAL A 38 8.73 -10.86 26.69
C VAL A 38 9.30 -11.77 25.59
N TYR A 39 10.53 -12.26 25.74
CA TYR A 39 11.12 -13.24 24.83
C TYR A 39 10.43 -14.60 24.92
N ILE A 40 10.08 -15.06 26.12
CA ILE A 40 9.29 -16.29 26.36
C ILE A 40 7.88 -16.11 25.82
N TRP A 41 7.24 -14.96 26.03
CA TRP A 41 5.91 -14.65 25.49
C TRP A 41 5.92 -14.58 23.96
N MET A 42 6.91 -13.91 23.34
CA MET A 42 7.08 -13.88 21.89
C MET A 42 7.47 -15.24 21.29
N SER A 43 8.24 -16.07 22.01
CA SER A 43 8.59 -17.42 21.53
C SER A 43 7.43 -18.39 21.67
N ARG A 44 6.61 -18.30 22.74
CA ARG A 44 5.35 -19.03 22.87
C ARG A 44 4.34 -18.59 21.81
N ARG A 45 4.14 -17.28 21.61
CA ARG A 45 3.27 -16.75 20.54
C ARG A 45 3.71 -17.22 19.16
N ARG A 46 5.03 -17.25 18.88
CA ARG A 46 5.55 -17.80 17.61
C ARG A 46 5.35 -19.31 17.49
N ARG A 47 5.40 -20.06 18.59
CA ARG A 47 5.09 -21.50 18.60
C ARG A 47 3.59 -21.73 18.38
N GLU A 48 2.72 -21.03 19.09
CA GLU A 48 1.26 -21.07 18.90
C GLU A 48 0.86 -20.71 17.47
N LEU A 49 1.50 -19.70 16.86
CA LEU A 49 1.26 -19.34 15.47
C LEU A 49 1.78 -20.42 14.50
N ARG A 50 2.92 -21.04 14.77
CA ARG A 50 3.44 -22.17 13.98
C ARG A 50 2.59 -23.42 14.12
N GLU A 51 2.13 -23.72 15.33
CA GLU A 51 1.21 -24.83 15.63
C GLU A 51 -0.17 -24.58 15.01
N ALA A 52 -0.68 -23.34 15.02
CA ALA A 52 -1.89 -22.95 14.31
C ALA A 52 -1.71 -23.04 12.78
N GLN A 53 -0.52 -22.71 12.27
CA GLN A 53 -0.18 -22.83 10.85
C GLN A 53 -0.02 -24.31 10.44
N GLU A 54 0.65 -25.12 11.27
CA GLU A 54 0.82 -26.56 11.09
C GLU A 54 -0.52 -27.28 11.21
N ALA A 55 -1.40 -26.88 12.13
CA ALA A 55 -2.77 -27.35 12.22
C ALA A 55 -3.59 -26.92 10.98
N ALA A 56 -3.43 -25.68 10.50
CA ALA A 56 -4.08 -25.21 9.27
C ALA A 56 -3.55 -25.91 8.01
N ASN A 57 -2.28 -26.32 8.00
CA ASN A 57 -1.65 -27.08 6.93
C ASN A 57 -1.94 -28.60 7.02
N ALA A 58 -2.21 -29.11 8.22
CA ALA A 58 -2.59 -30.49 8.50
C ALA A 58 -4.09 -30.74 8.27
N VAL A 59 -4.93 -29.69 8.32
CA VAL A 59 -6.27 -29.74 7.75
C VAL A 59 -6.12 -29.99 6.24
N PRO A 60 -6.60 -31.15 5.72
CA PRO A 60 -6.53 -31.41 4.28
C PRO A 60 -7.15 -30.21 3.56
N PRO A 61 -6.53 -29.72 2.47
CA PRO A 61 -7.05 -28.55 1.78
C PRO A 61 -8.52 -28.80 1.50
N ALA A 62 -9.40 -27.97 2.08
CA ALA A 62 -10.83 -28.05 1.81
C ALA A 62 -11.00 -28.22 0.30
N PRO A 63 -11.84 -29.18 -0.16
CA PRO A 63 -11.91 -29.53 -1.57
C PRO A 63 -12.05 -28.26 -2.38
N SER A 64 -11.30 -28.14 -3.47
CA SER A 64 -11.06 -26.88 -4.19
C SER A 64 -12.34 -26.05 -4.38
N TRP A 65 -13.47 -26.70 -4.69
CA TRP A 65 -14.79 -26.06 -4.81
C TRP A 65 -15.27 -25.33 -3.54
N LYS A 66 -15.01 -25.83 -2.33
CA LYS A 66 -15.35 -25.15 -1.05
C LYS A 66 -14.51 -23.90 -0.86
N ARG A 67 -13.24 -23.88 -1.28
CA ARG A 67 -12.40 -22.67 -1.23
C ARG A 67 -12.93 -21.61 -2.18
N TRP A 68 -13.30 -22.00 -3.41
CA TRP A 68 -13.96 -21.10 -4.36
C TRP A 68 -15.35 -20.66 -3.91
N ALA A 69 -16.11 -21.52 -3.21
CA ALA A 69 -17.41 -21.17 -2.65
C ALA A 69 -17.30 -20.18 -1.47
N ILE A 70 -16.30 -20.36 -0.60
CA ILE A 70 -16.02 -19.43 0.51
C ILE A 70 -15.51 -18.10 -0.04
N ALA A 71 -14.58 -18.13 -1.00
CA ALA A 71 -14.09 -16.92 -1.67
C ALA A 71 -15.21 -16.20 -2.42
N GLY A 72 -16.04 -16.94 -3.17
CA GLY A 72 -17.21 -16.41 -3.86
C GLY A 72 -18.24 -15.82 -2.89
N GLY A 73 -18.52 -16.49 -1.77
CA GLY A 73 -19.39 -15.98 -0.72
C GLY A 73 -18.87 -14.70 -0.07
N LEU A 74 -17.56 -14.62 0.18
CA LEU A 74 -16.90 -13.40 0.65
C LEU A 74 -17.03 -12.25 -0.34
N VAL A 75 -16.81 -12.52 -1.64
CA VAL A 75 -16.94 -11.51 -2.71
C VAL A 75 -18.38 -11.01 -2.82
N VAL A 76 -19.36 -11.93 -2.79
CA VAL A 76 -20.79 -11.57 -2.83
C VAL A 76 -21.18 -10.74 -1.61
N LEU A 77 -20.71 -11.11 -0.41
CA LEU A 77 -20.92 -10.33 0.80
C LEU A 77 -20.33 -8.92 0.68
N LEU A 78 -19.11 -8.80 0.16
CA LEU A 78 -18.42 -7.53 -0.06
C LEU A 78 -19.14 -6.64 -1.08
N LEU A 79 -19.73 -7.23 -2.12
CA LEU A 79 -20.53 -6.51 -3.13
C LEU A 79 -21.92 -6.12 -2.61
N ALA A 80 -22.50 -6.92 -1.70
CA ALA A 80 -23.78 -6.63 -1.07
C ALA A 80 -23.68 -5.57 0.04
N LEU A 81 -22.51 -5.43 0.69
CA LEU A 81 -22.27 -4.45 1.75
C LEU A 81 -22.65 -3.01 1.33
N PRO A 82 -22.11 -2.41 0.26
CA PRO A 82 -22.41 -1.02 -0.10
C PRO A 82 -23.87 -0.75 -0.48
N LEU A 83 -24.66 -1.80 -0.79
CA LEU A 83 -26.10 -1.70 -1.08
C LEU A 83 -26.95 -1.62 0.20
N ILE A 84 -26.46 -2.20 1.29
CA ILE A 84 -27.14 -2.22 2.60
C ILE A 84 -26.69 -1.02 3.45
N LEU A 85 -25.46 -0.56 3.25
CA LEU A 85 -24.88 0.56 3.96
C LEU A 85 -25.25 1.90 3.29
N GLY A 86 -25.59 2.90 4.09
CA GLY A 86 -25.95 4.24 3.59
C GLY A 86 -24.80 4.94 2.87
N SER A 87 -25.12 5.98 2.08
CA SER A 87 -24.18 6.67 1.17
C SER A 87 -22.84 7.09 1.79
N TYR A 88 -22.83 7.49 3.06
CA TYR A 88 -21.60 7.89 3.74
C TYR A 88 -20.66 6.69 3.97
N LEU A 89 -21.17 5.59 4.53
CA LEU A 89 -20.36 4.40 4.81
C LEU A 89 -19.89 3.75 3.51
N SER A 90 -20.71 3.76 2.45
CA SER A 90 -20.31 3.27 1.13
C SER A 90 -19.17 4.10 0.51
N HIS A 91 -19.16 5.42 0.73
CA HIS A 91 -18.03 6.27 0.32
C HIS A 91 -16.74 5.96 1.11
N VAL A 92 -16.85 5.79 2.43
CA VAL A 92 -15.72 5.41 3.28
C VAL A 92 -15.17 4.03 2.87
N LEU A 93 -16.04 3.06 2.62
CA LEU A 93 -15.65 1.72 2.15
C LEU A 93 -14.96 1.78 0.79
N ASN A 94 -15.43 2.61 -0.14
CA ASN A 94 -14.74 2.81 -1.42
C ASN A 94 -13.33 3.38 -1.23
N MET A 95 -13.15 4.36 -0.35
CA MET A 95 -11.82 4.92 -0.04
C MET A 95 -10.91 3.87 0.60
N VAL A 96 -11.42 3.10 1.57
CA VAL A 96 -10.68 2.02 2.22
C VAL A 96 -10.29 0.95 1.20
N GLY A 97 -11.24 0.50 0.36
CA GLY A 97 -10.99 -0.48 -0.69
C GLY A 97 -9.95 -0.02 -1.70
N LEU A 98 -10.00 1.26 -2.10
CA LEU A 98 -9.01 1.88 -2.97
C LEU A 98 -7.62 1.83 -2.32
N TYR A 99 -7.48 2.22 -1.05
CA TYR A 99 -6.18 2.16 -0.36
C TYR A 99 -5.69 0.73 -0.13
N ILE A 100 -6.58 -0.24 0.09
CA ILE A 100 -6.21 -1.65 0.17
C ILE A 100 -5.63 -2.12 -1.17
N ILE A 101 -6.29 -1.83 -2.28
CA ILE A 101 -5.80 -2.21 -3.62
C ILE A 101 -4.47 -1.52 -3.92
N MET A 102 -4.34 -0.23 -3.58
CA MET A 102 -3.06 0.49 -3.71
C MET A 102 -1.94 -0.14 -2.88
N GLY A 103 -2.23 -0.49 -1.62
CA GLY A 103 -1.27 -1.15 -0.74
C GLY A 103 -0.87 -2.53 -1.23
N LEU A 104 -1.82 -3.31 -1.76
CA LEU A 104 -1.53 -4.60 -2.38
C LEU A 104 -0.67 -4.45 -3.63
N GLY A 105 -0.93 -3.45 -4.47
CA GLY A 105 -0.10 -3.14 -5.64
C GLY A 105 1.33 -2.78 -5.25
N LEU A 106 1.51 -1.93 -4.24
CA LEU A 106 2.83 -1.60 -3.69
C LEU A 106 3.54 -2.82 -3.08
N ASN A 107 2.80 -3.70 -2.38
CA ASN A 107 3.36 -4.92 -1.80
C ASN A 107 3.87 -5.89 -2.87
N ILE A 108 3.24 -5.92 -4.06
CA ILE A 108 3.74 -6.72 -5.19
C ILE A 108 5.12 -6.23 -5.62
N VAL A 109 5.30 -4.91 -5.78
CA VAL A 109 6.57 -4.34 -6.25
C VAL A 109 7.64 -4.38 -5.17
N VAL A 110 7.37 -3.82 -4.00
CA VAL A 110 8.37 -3.70 -2.93
C VAL A 110 8.56 -5.02 -2.19
N GLY A 111 7.47 -5.73 -1.90
CA GLY A 111 7.48 -6.95 -1.11
C GLY A 111 8.00 -8.17 -1.86
N TYR A 112 7.61 -8.37 -3.12
CA TYR A 112 8.05 -9.54 -3.90
C TYR A 112 9.24 -9.26 -4.81
N ALA A 113 9.30 -8.09 -5.47
CA ALA A 113 10.44 -7.77 -6.34
C ALA A 113 11.64 -7.18 -5.56
N GLY A 114 11.44 -6.72 -4.32
CA GLY A 114 12.52 -6.18 -3.48
C GLY A 114 13.08 -4.85 -3.98
N LEU A 115 12.31 -4.14 -4.81
CA LEU A 115 12.71 -2.89 -5.44
C LEU A 115 12.14 -1.70 -4.66
N LEU A 116 12.93 -0.64 -4.45
CA LEU A 116 12.45 0.59 -3.86
C LEU A 116 11.64 1.37 -4.92
N ASP A 117 10.32 1.35 -4.80
CA ASP A 117 9.39 2.09 -5.66
C ASP A 117 8.74 3.25 -4.90
N LEU A 118 9.22 4.47 -5.17
CA LEU A 118 8.66 5.71 -4.63
C LEU A 118 7.69 6.39 -5.60
N GLY A 119 7.57 5.87 -6.82
CA GLY A 119 6.80 6.44 -7.92
C GLY A 119 5.44 5.78 -8.14
N TYR A 120 5.11 4.74 -7.36
CA TYR A 120 3.87 3.95 -7.51
C TYR A 120 2.60 4.79 -7.71
N VAL A 121 2.46 5.90 -6.96
CA VAL A 121 1.28 6.78 -7.01
C VAL A 121 1.08 7.45 -8.37
N ALA A 122 2.13 7.60 -9.19
CA ALA A 122 2.00 8.16 -10.53
C ALA A 122 1.25 7.24 -11.49
N PHE A 123 1.43 5.91 -11.39
CA PHE A 123 0.65 4.96 -12.19
C PHE A 123 -0.82 4.97 -11.80
N PHE A 124 -1.09 5.08 -10.49
CA PHE A 124 -2.44 5.27 -9.99
C PHE A 124 -3.08 6.57 -10.53
N ALA A 125 -2.34 7.69 -10.51
CA ALA A 125 -2.80 8.96 -11.04
C ALA A 125 -3.09 8.88 -12.55
N LEU A 126 -2.21 8.27 -13.35
CA LEU A 126 -2.42 8.09 -14.79
C LEU A 126 -3.71 7.32 -15.08
N GLY A 127 -3.94 6.21 -14.38
CA GLY A 127 -5.18 5.43 -14.53
C GLY A 127 -6.43 6.22 -14.15
N ALA A 128 -6.37 6.93 -13.01
CA ALA A 128 -7.49 7.73 -12.50
C ALA A 128 -7.82 8.92 -13.41
N TYR A 129 -6.81 9.66 -13.89
CA TYR A 129 -7.01 10.78 -14.81
C TYR A 129 -7.51 10.30 -16.18
N THR A 130 -6.98 9.19 -16.71
CA THR A 130 -7.49 8.61 -17.96
C THR A 130 -8.95 8.23 -17.81
N MET A 131 -9.32 7.60 -16.69
CA MET A 131 -10.70 7.24 -16.41
C MET A 131 -11.59 8.48 -16.29
N GLY A 132 -11.14 9.51 -15.57
CA GLY A 132 -11.85 10.78 -15.43
C GLY A 132 -12.04 11.51 -16.76
N LEU A 133 -11.02 11.57 -17.62
CA LEU A 133 -11.10 12.22 -18.93
C LEU A 133 -12.06 11.53 -19.90
N LEU A 134 -12.12 10.19 -19.84
CA LEU A 134 -12.98 9.42 -20.73
C LEU A 134 -14.44 9.39 -20.26
N THR A 135 -14.69 9.46 -18.95
CA THR A 135 -16.04 9.30 -18.37
C THR A 135 -16.69 10.59 -17.88
N SER A 136 -15.92 11.65 -17.58
CA SER A 136 -16.48 12.91 -17.06
C SER A 136 -17.50 13.49 -18.03
N THR A 137 -18.63 13.93 -17.48
CA THR A 137 -19.69 14.64 -18.22
C THR A 137 -19.51 16.16 -18.17
N GLY A 138 -18.39 16.63 -17.60
CA GLY A 138 -18.04 18.02 -17.52
C GLY A 138 -17.34 18.55 -18.78
N PRO A 139 -16.94 19.83 -18.80
CA PRO A 139 -16.27 20.46 -19.94
C PRO A 139 -14.89 19.87 -20.28
N LEU A 140 -14.32 19.06 -19.39
CA LEU A 140 -13.04 18.37 -19.55
C LEU A 140 -13.20 16.94 -20.10
N GLY A 141 -14.43 16.45 -20.24
CA GLY A 141 -14.73 15.11 -20.76
C GLY A 141 -14.52 15.04 -22.27
N ILE A 142 -13.65 14.13 -22.71
CA ILE A 142 -13.30 14.01 -24.14
C ILE A 142 -14.32 13.11 -24.86
N ALA A 143 -14.62 11.95 -24.28
CA ALA A 143 -15.29 10.85 -24.99
C ALA A 143 -16.70 10.54 -24.44
N HIS A 144 -17.00 10.91 -23.20
CA HIS A 144 -18.26 10.61 -22.50
C HIS A 144 -18.62 9.12 -22.55
N TRP A 145 -17.62 8.25 -22.45
CA TRP A 145 -17.79 6.81 -22.52
C TRP A 145 -18.36 6.25 -21.21
N THR A 146 -19.01 5.09 -21.32
CA THR A 146 -19.44 4.34 -20.13
C THR A 146 -18.23 3.84 -19.34
N PHE A 147 -18.39 3.67 -18.03
CA PHE A 147 -17.34 3.14 -17.15
C PHE A 147 -16.70 1.86 -17.71
N TRP A 148 -17.50 0.94 -18.20
CA TRP A 148 -17.04 -0.36 -18.72
C TRP A 148 -16.20 -0.23 -20.00
N GLN A 149 -16.46 0.77 -20.84
CA GLN A 149 -15.66 1.05 -22.04
C GLN A 149 -14.36 1.80 -21.71
N ALA A 150 -14.41 2.71 -20.74
CA ALA A 150 -13.25 3.48 -20.32
C ALA A 150 -12.23 2.64 -19.52
N LEU A 151 -12.69 1.62 -18.80
CA LEU A 151 -11.85 0.73 -17.97
C LEU A 151 -10.69 0.08 -18.75
N PRO A 152 -10.90 -0.65 -19.86
CA PRO A 152 -9.80 -1.26 -20.61
C PRO A 152 -8.83 -0.22 -21.18
N PHE A 153 -9.31 0.96 -21.56
CA PHE A 153 -8.46 2.05 -22.04
C PHE A 153 -7.61 2.65 -20.92
N SER A 154 -8.16 2.84 -19.72
CA SER A 154 -7.41 3.26 -18.54
C SER A 154 -6.28 2.28 -18.22
N VAL A 155 -6.57 0.97 -18.24
CA VAL A 155 -5.58 -0.09 -18.05
C VAL A 155 -4.52 -0.04 -19.16
N LEU A 156 -4.93 0.13 -20.42
CA LEU A 156 -4.00 0.21 -21.55
C LEU A 156 -3.04 1.39 -21.42
N VAL A 157 -3.53 2.57 -21.04
CA VAL A 157 -2.68 3.77 -20.83
C VAL A 157 -1.70 3.55 -19.68
N ALA A 158 -2.16 3.00 -18.56
CA ALA A 158 -1.28 2.67 -17.43
C ALA A 158 -0.22 1.62 -17.81
N LEU A 159 -0.60 0.62 -18.61
CA LEU A 159 0.30 -0.42 -19.11
C LEU A 159 1.34 0.17 -20.07
N VAL A 160 0.94 1.02 -21.02
CA VAL A 160 1.87 1.67 -21.94
C VAL A 160 2.85 2.56 -21.18
N ALA A 161 2.38 3.37 -20.23
CA ALA A 161 3.24 4.16 -19.37
C ALA A 161 4.20 3.28 -18.54
N GLY A 162 3.71 2.16 -18.00
CA GLY A 162 4.49 1.16 -17.29
C GLY A 162 5.59 0.52 -18.14
N ILE A 163 5.30 0.20 -19.41
CA ILE A 163 6.29 -0.34 -20.35
C ILE A 163 7.33 0.72 -20.71
N LEU A 164 6.89 1.93 -21.05
CA LEU A 164 7.77 3.04 -21.41
C LEU A 164 8.76 3.36 -20.30
N LEU A 165 8.32 3.32 -19.04
CA LEU A 165 9.18 3.55 -17.88
C LEU A 165 9.96 2.29 -17.48
N GLY A 166 9.35 1.11 -17.61
CA GLY A 166 9.96 -0.17 -17.22
C GLY A 166 11.19 -0.52 -18.05
N ILE A 167 11.15 -0.31 -19.37
CA ILE A 167 12.28 -0.61 -20.27
C ILE A 167 13.60 0.06 -19.85
N PRO A 168 13.66 1.39 -19.62
CA PRO A 168 14.89 2.04 -19.17
C PRO A 168 15.25 1.64 -17.73
N VAL A 169 14.24 1.43 -16.88
CA VAL A 169 14.43 1.14 -15.46
C VAL A 169 15.01 -0.25 -15.19
N LEU A 170 14.70 -1.25 -16.02
CA LEU A 170 15.24 -2.62 -15.89
C LEU A 170 16.78 -2.68 -15.91
N ARG A 171 17.45 -1.64 -16.42
CA ARG A 171 18.91 -1.54 -16.46
C ARG A 171 19.50 -0.89 -15.20
N MET A 172 18.66 -0.31 -14.33
CA MET A 172 19.05 0.41 -13.13
C MET A 172 18.96 -0.52 -11.91
N ARG A 173 19.84 -0.34 -10.92
CA ARG A 173 19.87 -1.18 -9.70
C ARG A 173 19.88 -0.31 -8.46
N GLY A 174 19.25 -0.81 -7.39
CA GLY A 174 19.32 -0.24 -6.04
C GLY A 174 18.85 1.22 -6.01
N ASP A 175 19.75 2.12 -5.63
CA ASP A 175 19.44 3.54 -5.39
C ASP A 175 19.08 4.30 -6.67
N TYR A 176 19.66 3.90 -7.80
CA TYR A 176 19.36 4.50 -9.10
C TYR A 176 17.92 4.24 -9.54
N LEU A 177 17.39 3.07 -9.18
CA LEU A 177 15.99 2.73 -9.42
C LEU A 177 15.05 3.63 -8.59
N ALA A 178 15.41 3.86 -7.33
CA ALA A 178 14.63 4.72 -6.43
C ALA A 178 14.57 6.17 -6.90
N ILE A 179 15.69 6.71 -7.37
CA ILE A 179 15.76 8.09 -7.90
C ILE A 179 14.86 8.23 -9.14
N VAL A 180 14.88 7.25 -10.05
CA VAL A 180 14.06 7.32 -11.27
C VAL A 180 12.56 7.19 -10.95
N THR A 181 12.17 6.31 -10.03
CA THR A 181 10.76 6.17 -9.64
C THR A 181 10.24 7.42 -8.94
N LEU A 182 11.02 8.02 -8.03
CA LEU A 182 10.69 9.32 -7.43
C LEU A 182 10.58 10.41 -8.51
N GLY A 183 11.57 10.51 -9.40
CA GLY A 183 11.58 11.49 -10.48
C GLY A 183 10.35 11.38 -11.38
N PHE A 184 9.94 10.16 -11.74
CA PHE A 184 8.70 9.94 -12.47
C PHE A 184 7.46 10.37 -11.67
N GLY A 185 7.39 10.01 -10.39
CA GLY A 185 6.33 10.45 -9.48
C GLY A 185 6.19 11.98 -9.48
N GLU A 186 7.32 12.67 -9.38
CA GLU A 186 7.38 14.12 -9.36
C GLU A 186 7.03 14.74 -10.72
N ILE A 187 7.48 14.16 -11.82
CA ILE A 187 7.11 14.60 -13.17
C ILE A 187 5.59 14.54 -13.35
N ILE A 188 4.94 13.44 -12.97
CA ILE A 188 3.48 13.32 -13.07
C ILE A 188 2.78 14.34 -12.15
N ARG A 189 3.29 14.57 -10.93
CA ARG A 189 2.76 15.60 -10.03
C ARG A 189 2.83 17.00 -10.64
N VAL A 190 3.99 17.37 -11.20
CA VAL A 190 4.20 18.67 -11.84
C VAL A 190 3.33 18.82 -13.08
N LEU A 191 3.19 17.77 -13.89
CA LEU A 191 2.31 17.78 -15.06
C LEU A 191 0.83 17.94 -14.67
N ALA A 192 0.38 17.25 -13.63
CA ALA A 192 -0.99 17.36 -13.12
C ALA A 192 -1.30 18.77 -12.60
N LEU A 193 -0.32 19.46 -12.00
CA LEU A 193 -0.46 20.82 -11.48
C LEU A 193 -0.10 21.92 -12.50
N SER A 194 0.40 21.53 -13.68
CA SER A 194 0.89 22.48 -14.68
C SER A 194 -0.25 23.29 -15.29
N ASN A 195 -0.01 24.59 -15.45
CA ASN A 195 -0.93 25.49 -16.15
C ASN A 195 -1.12 25.11 -17.63
N TRP A 196 -0.16 24.40 -18.22
CA TRP A 196 -0.24 23.96 -19.62
C TRP A 196 -1.25 22.81 -19.82
N LEU A 197 -1.34 21.90 -18.83
CA LEU A 197 -2.28 20.77 -18.83
C LEU A 197 -3.60 21.10 -18.14
N LYS A 198 -3.70 22.25 -17.46
CA LYS A 198 -4.92 22.72 -16.80
C LYS A 198 -6.20 22.64 -17.67
N PRO A 199 -6.22 23.03 -18.97
CA PRO A 199 -7.43 22.94 -19.78
C PRO A 199 -7.84 21.51 -20.13
N LEU A 200 -6.96 20.52 -19.95
CA LEU A 200 -7.31 19.10 -20.17
C LEU A 200 -7.62 18.41 -18.85
N ILE A 201 -6.82 18.64 -17.81
CA ILE A 201 -6.82 17.81 -16.59
C ILE A 201 -7.39 18.53 -15.35
N GLY A 202 -7.79 19.79 -15.50
CA GLY A 202 -8.35 20.59 -14.40
C GLY A 202 -7.33 21.18 -13.42
N GLY A 203 -6.03 20.84 -13.59
CA GLY A 203 -4.96 21.34 -12.73
C GLY A 203 -5.10 20.88 -11.28
N ALA A 204 -4.86 21.78 -10.33
CA ALA A 204 -5.00 21.50 -8.89
C ALA A 204 -6.41 21.08 -8.45
N GLN A 205 -7.44 21.41 -9.22
CA GLN A 205 -8.82 21.07 -8.89
C GLN A 205 -9.22 19.66 -9.37
N GLY A 206 -8.41 19.06 -10.25
CA GLY A 206 -8.68 17.75 -10.84
C GLY A 206 -9.93 17.73 -11.74
N ILE A 207 -10.36 16.51 -12.07
CA ILE A 207 -11.53 16.28 -12.92
C ILE A 207 -12.76 16.10 -12.03
N LEU A 208 -13.76 16.95 -12.26
CA LEU A 208 -15.04 16.95 -11.55
C LEU A 208 -16.12 16.27 -12.40
N LEU A 209 -17.29 16.01 -11.81
CA LEU A 209 -18.46 15.45 -12.49
C LEU A 209 -18.18 14.09 -13.15
N ILE A 210 -17.57 13.17 -12.40
CA ILE A 210 -17.39 11.78 -12.83
C ILE A 210 -18.67 11.02 -12.46
N PRO A 211 -19.43 10.49 -13.44
CA PRO A 211 -20.64 9.73 -13.17
C PRO A 211 -20.31 8.43 -12.43
N LYS A 212 -21.21 8.00 -11.54
CA LYS A 212 -21.07 6.71 -10.87
C LYS A 212 -21.15 5.58 -11.92
N PRO A 213 -20.37 4.49 -11.77
CA PRO A 213 -20.44 3.37 -12.69
C PRO A 213 -21.85 2.76 -12.70
N PRO A 214 -22.49 2.60 -13.87
CA PRO A 214 -23.73 1.84 -13.95
C PRO A 214 -23.43 0.38 -13.64
N LEU A 215 -24.16 -0.21 -12.69
CA LEU A 215 -24.11 -1.64 -12.43
C LEU A 215 -24.53 -2.40 -13.70
N PRO A 216 -24.00 -3.61 -13.96
CA PRO A 216 -24.28 -4.40 -15.16
C PRO A 216 -25.75 -4.85 -15.33
N PHE A 217 -26.68 -4.31 -14.52
CA PHE A 217 -28.13 -4.56 -14.55
C PHE A 217 -28.98 -3.28 -14.40
N GLY A 218 -28.43 -2.09 -14.63
CA GLY A 218 -29.21 -0.83 -14.59
C GLY A 218 -29.67 -0.40 -13.20
N LEU A 219 -29.12 -0.99 -12.13
CA LEU A 219 -29.31 -0.53 -10.77
C LEU A 219 -28.43 0.71 -10.54
N GLU A 220 -29.06 1.84 -10.26
CA GLU A 220 -28.38 3.07 -9.85
C GLU A 220 -28.26 3.10 -8.31
N ILE A 221 -27.09 3.51 -7.80
CA ILE A 221 -26.79 3.68 -6.36
C ILE A 221 -26.56 5.15 -6.06
#